data_AF-A0A451ATW3-F1
#
_entry.id   AF-A0A451ATW3-F1
#
_cell.length_a   1.000
_cell.length_b   1.000
_cell.length_c   1.000
_cell.angle_alpha   90.00
_cell.angle_beta   90.00
_cell.angle_gamma   90.00
#
_symmetry.space_group_name_H-M   'P 1'
#
loop_
_entity.id
_entity.type
_entity.pdbx_description
1 polymer ?
#
loop_
_entity_poly.entity_id
_entity_poly.type
_entity_poly.pdbx_seq_one_letter_code
_entity_poly.pdbx_strand_id
1 'polypeptide(L)'
;MGDTRTEEDFAAHIHAIVAAYPAKDEIVIVADQLNTHKSETLVELISEICAIKDPLGEKGKSGILKDMGSRAAFLQNESHRVRFVYTPKHCSWLNQIEIWFGILTRRLLKHGNFKSTEELKQRILAFIAFFNRALAKPFRWTYIGKPLVA
;
A
#
# COMPACT_ATOMS: atom_id res chain seq x y z
N MET A 1 14.65 -16.85 -9.65
CA MET A 1 13.40 -16.09 -9.80
C MET A 1 12.65 -16.26 -8.50
N GLY A 2 12.35 -15.17 -7.79
CA GLY A 2 11.66 -15.24 -6.49
C GLY A 2 10.17 -15.38 -6.66
N ASP A 3 9.48 -15.84 -5.62
CA ASP A 3 8.02 -15.96 -5.60
C ASP A 3 7.38 -14.59 -5.83
N THR A 4 6.48 -14.51 -6.79
CA THR A 4 5.73 -13.28 -7.08
C THR A 4 4.60 -13.19 -6.08
N ARG A 5 4.54 -12.08 -5.32
CA ARG A 5 3.46 -11.83 -4.37
C ARG A 5 2.13 -11.70 -5.09
N THR A 6 1.09 -12.32 -4.54
CA THR A 6 -0.23 -12.40 -5.15
C THR A 6 -1.19 -11.32 -4.66
N GLU A 7 -2.42 -11.29 -5.17
CA GLU A 7 -3.47 -10.40 -4.64
C GLU A 7 -3.92 -10.82 -3.24
N GLU A 8 -3.86 -12.11 -2.91
CA GLU A 8 -4.13 -12.67 -1.58
C GLU A 8 -3.07 -12.23 -0.56
N ASP A 9 -1.78 -12.25 -0.93
CA ASP A 9 -0.71 -11.75 -0.07
C ASP A 9 -0.92 -10.28 0.29
N PHE A 10 -1.35 -9.47 -0.69
CA PHE A 10 -1.64 -8.06 -0.47
C PHE A 10 -2.86 -7.88 0.42
N ALA A 11 -3.96 -8.59 0.16
CA ALA A 11 -5.16 -8.54 0.98
C ALA A 11 -4.88 -8.95 2.45
N ALA A 12 -4.13 -10.03 2.67
CA ALA A 12 -3.72 -10.46 3.99
C ALA A 12 -2.88 -9.38 4.71
N HIS A 13 -1.97 -8.73 3.99
CA HIS A 13 -1.19 -7.61 4.54
C HIS A 13 -2.07 -6.42 4.94
N ILE A 14 -3.02 -6.03 4.09
CA ILE A 14 -3.97 -4.95 4.40
C ILE A 14 -4.84 -5.30 5.59
N HIS A 15 -5.36 -6.53 5.66
CA HIS A 15 -6.14 -7.00 6.81
C HIS A 15 -5.33 -6.89 8.12
N ALA A 16 -4.07 -7.34 8.12
CA ALA A 16 -3.19 -7.23 9.28
C ALA A 16 -2.92 -5.77 9.70
N ILE A 17 -2.74 -4.86 8.73
CA ILE A 17 -2.62 -3.42 9.01
C ILE A 17 -3.89 -2.90 9.66
N VAL A 18 -5.05 -3.13 9.05
CA VAL A 18 -6.34 -2.60 9.54
C VAL A 18 -6.68 -3.14 10.92
N ALA A 19 -6.42 -4.43 11.17
CA ALA A 19 -6.67 -5.08 12.46
C ALA A 19 -5.80 -4.51 13.60
N ALA A 20 -4.68 -3.87 13.29
CA ALA A 20 -3.82 -3.23 14.28
C ALA A 20 -4.40 -1.90 14.83
N TYR A 21 -5.46 -1.36 14.22
CA TYR A 21 -6.08 -0.10 14.62
C TYR A 21 -7.52 -0.29 15.14
N PRO A 22 -7.96 0.51 16.13
CA PRO A 22 -9.32 0.48 16.64
C PRO A 22 -10.42 0.57 15.56
N ALA A 23 -11.56 -0.07 15.83
CA ALA A 23 -12.72 -0.10 14.91
C ALA A 23 -13.28 1.29 14.54
N LYS A 24 -13.07 2.29 15.41
CA LYS A 24 -13.54 3.66 15.24
C LYS A 24 -12.60 4.54 14.42
N ASP A 25 -11.36 4.08 14.20
CA ASP A 25 -10.36 4.88 13.50
C ASP A 25 -10.56 4.75 11.98
N GLU A 26 -10.53 5.88 11.29
CA GLU A 26 -10.46 5.95 9.84
C GLU A 26 -9.03 5.65 9.38
N ILE A 27 -8.90 4.85 8.32
CA ILE A 27 -7.61 4.43 7.78
C ILE A 27 -7.54 4.84 6.31
N VAL A 28 -6.58 5.71 6.01
CA VAL A 28 -6.28 6.13 4.63
C VAL A 28 -4.97 5.50 4.20
N ILE A 29 -5.04 4.64 3.20
CA ILE A 29 -3.87 3.92 2.66
C ILE A 29 -3.43 4.60 1.37
N VAL A 30 -2.19 5.08 1.33
CA VAL A 30 -1.59 5.61 0.09
C VAL A 30 -0.88 4.47 -0.63
N ALA A 31 -1.25 4.23 -1.89
CA ALA A 31 -0.68 3.16 -2.71
C ALA A 31 -0.47 3.60 -4.16
N ASP A 32 0.37 2.87 -4.90
CA ASP A 32 0.42 3.02 -6.35
C ASP A 32 -0.75 2.28 -7.05
N GLN A 33 -0.78 2.31 -8.37
CA GLN A 33 -1.89 1.78 -9.18
C GLN A 33 -1.67 0.36 -9.71
N LEU A 34 -0.88 -0.48 -9.04
CA LEU A 34 -0.72 -1.89 -9.42
C LEU A 34 -2.08 -2.62 -9.43
N ASN A 35 -2.21 -3.61 -10.32
CA ASN A 35 -3.44 -4.40 -10.45
C ASN A 35 -3.82 -5.11 -9.15
N THR A 36 -2.83 -5.58 -8.38
CA THR A 36 -3.01 -6.20 -7.06
C THR A 36 -3.59 -5.24 -6.02
N HIS A 37 -3.31 -3.95 -6.14
CA HIS A 37 -3.88 -2.91 -5.27
C HIS A 37 -5.31 -2.50 -5.68
N LYS A 38 -5.83 -3.09 -6.77
CA LYS A 38 -7.18 -2.89 -7.31
C LYS A 38 -7.83 -4.24 -7.61
N SER A 39 -7.45 -5.28 -6.87
CA SER A 39 -7.95 -6.65 -7.06
C SER A 39 -9.40 -6.78 -6.61
N GLU A 40 -10.05 -7.85 -7.06
CA GLU A 40 -11.34 -8.27 -6.53
C GLU A 40 -11.23 -8.65 -5.05
N THR A 41 -10.23 -9.45 -4.69
CA THR A 41 -9.96 -9.88 -3.31
C THR A 41 -9.87 -8.70 -2.33
N LEU A 42 -9.25 -7.60 -2.76
CA LEU A 42 -9.17 -6.40 -1.94
C LEU A 42 -10.51 -5.70 -1.80
N VAL A 43 -11.33 -5.64 -2.86
CA VAL A 43 -12.69 -5.08 -2.76
C VAL A 43 -13.55 -5.88 -1.79
N GLU A 44 -13.52 -7.22 -1.89
CA GLU A 44 -14.25 -8.11 -1.00
C GLU A 44 -13.83 -7.90 0.46
N LEU A 45 -12.51 -7.86 0.72
CA LEU A 45 -11.96 -7.58 2.04
C LEU A 45 -12.44 -6.23 2.61
N ILE A 46 -12.36 -5.15 1.83
CA ILE A 46 -12.79 -3.82 2.29
C ILE A 46 -14.30 -3.78 2.50
N SER A 47 -15.09 -4.47 1.66
CA SER A 47 -16.53 -4.63 1.85
C SER A 47 -16.86 -5.29 3.18
N GLU A 48 -16.18 -6.38 3.51
CA GLU A 48 -16.34 -7.10 4.78
C GLU A 48 -15.94 -6.23 5.99
N ILE A 49 -14.74 -5.65 5.96
CA ILE A 49 -14.22 -4.79 7.03
C ILE A 49 -15.14 -3.60 7.31
N CYS A 50 -15.72 -3.02 6.26
CA CYS A 50 -16.61 -1.86 6.37
C CYS A 50 -18.08 -2.25 6.53
N ALA A 51 -18.40 -3.55 6.61
CA ALA A 51 -19.75 -4.09 6.69
C ALA A 51 -20.71 -3.55 5.61
N ILE A 52 -20.19 -3.36 4.39
CA ILE A 52 -20.95 -2.88 3.23
C ILE A 52 -21.81 -4.03 2.71
N LYS A 53 -23.13 -3.79 2.62
CA LYS A 53 -24.13 -4.79 2.24
C LYS A 53 -24.51 -4.73 0.76
N ASP A 54 -24.05 -3.71 0.05
CA ASP A 54 -24.37 -3.54 -1.36
C ASP A 54 -23.75 -4.67 -2.19
N PRO A 55 -24.47 -5.17 -3.21
CA PRO A 55 -23.96 -6.24 -4.06
C PRO A 55 -22.75 -5.76 -4.87
N LEU A 56 -21.64 -6.50 -4.75
CA LEU A 56 -20.39 -6.16 -5.46
C LEU A 56 -20.46 -6.44 -6.97
N GLY A 57 -21.38 -7.29 -7.42
CA GLY A 57 -21.54 -7.70 -8.82
C GLY A 57 -20.69 -8.93 -9.19
N GLU A 58 -20.50 -9.15 -10.50
CA GLU A 58 -19.71 -10.26 -11.02
C GLU A 58 -18.42 -9.76 -11.70
N LYS A 59 -17.28 -10.38 -11.36
CA LYS A 59 -15.97 -10.02 -11.94
C LYS A 59 -16.01 -10.00 -13.46
N GLY A 60 -15.56 -8.89 -14.05
CA GLY A 60 -15.49 -8.75 -15.51
C GLY A 60 -16.82 -8.50 -16.21
N LYS A 61 -17.94 -8.46 -15.48
CA LYS A 61 -19.29 -8.37 -16.07
C LYS A 61 -20.12 -7.20 -15.54
N SER A 62 -20.26 -7.07 -14.22
CA SER A 62 -21.24 -6.15 -13.61
C SER A 62 -20.80 -5.60 -12.26
N GLY A 63 -21.44 -4.50 -11.84
CA GLY A 63 -21.23 -3.91 -10.52
C GLY A 63 -19.83 -3.34 -10.30
N ILE A 64 -19.40 -3.35 -9.04
CA ILE A 64 -18.09 -2.88 -8.58
C ILE A 64 -16.97 -3.77 -9.13
N LEU A 65 -17.21 -5.07 -9.28
CA LEU A 65 -16.20 -6.04 -9.75
C LEU A 65 -16.03 -6.07 -11.28
N LYS A 66 -16.84 -5.29 -12.02
CA LYS A 66 -16.83 -5.24 -13.49
C LYS A 66 -15.44 -4.98 -14.07
N ASP A 67 -14.77 -3.91 -13.65
CA ASP A 67 -13.46 -3.53 -14.18
C ASP A 67 -12.57 -2.91 -13.09
N MET A 68 -11.33 -2.56 -13.44
CA MET A 68 -10.40 -1.96 -12.47
C MET A 68 -10.79 -0.53 -12.07
N GLY A 69 -11.50 0.19 -12.94
CA GLY A 69 -11.95 1.54 -12.66
C GLY A 69 -13.04 1.54 -11.60
N SER A 70 -14.04 0.65 -11.74
CA SER A 70 -15.10 0.47 -10.75
C SER A 70 -14.56 -0.02 -9.40
N ARG A 71 -13.59 -0.96 -9.41
CA ARG A 71 -12.91 -1.40 -8.19
C ARG A 71 -12.14 -0.27 -7.51
N ALA A 72 -11.37 0.51 -8.28
CA ALA A 72 -10.65 1.65 -7.74
C ALA A 72 -11.60 2.70 -7.15
N ALA A 73 -12.71 3.01 -7.83
CA ALA A 73 -13.70 3.96 -7.32
C ALA A 73 -14.29 3.52 -5.98
N PHE A 74 -14.63 2.23 -5.84
CA PHE A 74 -15.08 1.67 -4.56
C PHE A 74 -14.00 1.79 -3.47
N LEU A 75 -12.76 1.42 -3.78
CA LEU A 75 -11.65 1.46 -2.82
C LEU A 75 -11.29 2.89 -2.40
N GLN A 76 -11.59 3.89 -3.23
CA GLN A 76 -11.33 5.31 -2.95
C GLN A 76 -12.49 6.03 -2.25
N ASN A 77 -13.62 5.36 -2.03
CA ASN A 77 -14.80 5.98 -1.46
C ASN A 77 -14.53 6.54 -0.05
N GLU A 78 -14.80 7.84 0.13
CA GLU A 78 -14.54 8.56 1.38
C GLU A 78 -15.50 8.17 2.51
N SER A 79 -16.64 7.55 2.20
CA SER A 79 -17.57 7.07 3.23
C SER A 79 -17.12 5.76 3.89
N HIS A 80 -16.08 5.10 3.37
CA HIS A 80 -15.57 3.86 3.93
C HIS A 80 -14.61 4.14 5.08
N ARG A 81 -14.66 3.32 6.13
CA ARG A 81 -13.69 3.35 7.23
C ARG A 81 -12.25 3.19 6.70
N VAL A 82 -12.07 2.29 5.75
CA VAL A 82 -10.78 2.03 5.10
C VAL A 82 -10.88 2.45 3.64
N ARG A 83 -10.04 3.39 3.23
CA ARG A 83 -10.00 3.87 1.84
C ARG A 83 -8.58 4.01 1.32
N PHE A 84 -8.47 3.91 0.01
CA PHE A 84 -7.22 4.08 -0.73
C PHE A 84 -7.12 5.47 -1.34
N VAL A 85 -5.91 5.99 -1.38
CA VAL A 85 -5.53 7.14 -2.20
C VAL A 85 -4.44 6.67 -3.14
N TYR A 86 -4.76 6.61 -4.43
CA TYR A 86 -3.78 6.17 -5.42
C TYR A 86 -2.93 7.34 -5.90
N THR A 87 -1.61 7.16 -5.94
CA THR A 87 -0.73 8.13 -6.58
C THR A 87 -1.04 8.20 -8.09
N PRO A 88 -0.87 9.36 -8.75
CA PRO A 88 -0.96 9.45 -10.20
C PRO A 88 -0.03 8.45 -10.89
N LYS A 89 -0.41 8.02 -12.10
CA LYS A 89 0.43 7.14 -12.90
C LYS A 89 1.79 7.80 -13.14
N HIS A 90 2.86 7.00 -13.08
CA HIS A 90 4.24 7.46 -13.27
C HIS A 90 4.72 8.51 -12.25
N CYS A 91 4.05 8.63 -11.09
CA CYS A 91 4.43 9.53 -10.01
C CYS A 91 4.80 8.77 -8.73
N SER A 92 5.66 7.75 -8.85
CA SER A 92 6.14 6.98 -7.69
C SER A 92 6.80 7.87 -6.64
N TRP A 93 7.44 8.97 -7.06
CA TRP A 93 8.04 9.98 -6.19
C TRP A 93 7.07 10.62 -5.18
N LEU A 94 5.75 10.54 -5.40
CA LEU A 94 4.74 10.97 -4.44
C LEU A 94 4.47 9.94 -3.34
N ASN A 95 4.80 8.67 -3.57
CA ASN A 95 4.57 7.62 -2.60
C ASN A 95 5.58 7.74 -1.44
N GLN A 96 5.07 7.83 -0.21
CA GLN A 96 5.90 8.00 1.00
C GLN A 96 6.89 6.85 1.18
N ILE A 97 6.61 5.66 0.65
CA ILE A 97 7.54 4.52 0.70
C ILE A 97 8.90 4.84 0.06
N GLU A 98 8.94 5.72 -0.95
CA GLU A 98 10.19 6.13 -1.60
C GLU A 98 11.11 6.91 -0.66
N ILE A 99 10.53 7.66 0.29
CA ILE A 99 11.32 8.34 1.34
C ILE A 99 12.03 7.30 2.21
N TRP A 100 11.29 6.25 2.61
CA TRP A 100 11.84 5.16 3.41
C TRP A 100 12.88 4.35 2.63
N PHE A 101 12.64 4.03 1.35
CA PHE A 101 13.64 3.41 0.48
C PHE A 101 14.91 4.26 0.32
N GLY A 102 14.77 5.57 0.28
CA GLY A 102 15.90 6.50 0.33
C GLY A 102 16.70 6.39 1.63
N ILE A 103 16.02 6.21 2.78
CA ILE A 103 16.68 6.00 4.08
C ILE A 103 17.40 4.65 4.10
N LEU A 104 16.73 3.57 3.70
CA LEU A 104 17.32 2.23 3.60
C LEU A 104 18.57 2.24 2.72
N THR A 105 18.46 2.85 1.55
CA THR A 105 19.58 2.96 0.59
C THR A 105 20.76 3.69 1.21
N ARG A 106 20.54 4.87 1.80
CA ARG A 106 21.64 5.67 2.38
C ARG A 106 22.28 5.01 3.60
N ARG A 107 21.50 4.33 4.44
CA ARG A 107 21.99 3.82 5.73
C ARG A 107 22.48 2.38 5.70
N LEU A 108 21.95 1.55 4.80
CA LEU A 108 22.28 0.13 4.73
C LEU A 108 22.92 -0.26 3.40
N LEU A 109 22.36 0.16 2.27
CA LEU A 109 22.72 -0.42 0.97
C LEU A 109 23.94 0.24 0.31
N LYS A 110 24.05 1.58 0.34
CA LYS A 110 25.05 2.35 -0.44
C LYS A 110 26.50 1.95 -0.15
N HIS A 111 26.78 1.53 1.08
CA HIS A 111 28.11 1.09 1.51
C HIS A 111 28.10 -0.34 2.06
N GLY A 112 27.02 -1.10 1.81
CA GLY A 112 26.88 -2.47 2.27
C GLY A 112 27.65 -3.43 1.37
N ASN A 113 28.39 -4.35 1.98
CA ASN A 113 28.97 -5.50 1.31
C ASN A 113 28.32 -6.76 1.86
N PHE A 114 27.69 -7.56 1.00
CA PHE A 114 26.90 -8.72 1.39
C PHE A 114 27.44 -9.96 0.67
N LYS A 115 27.64 -11.05 1.41
CA LYS A 115 28.19 -12.30 0.90
C LYS A 115 27.15 -13.14 0.17
N SER A 116 25.87 -12.89 0.41
CA SER A 116 24.75 -13.59 -0.24
C SER A 116 23.46 -12.77 -0.20
N THR A 117 22.47 -13.20 -1.00
CA THR A 117 21.12 -12.64 -0.97
C THR A 117 20.41 -12.91 0.35
N GLU A 118 20.71 -14.04 1.02
CA GLU A 118 20.17 -14.35 2.34
C GLU A 118 20.74 -13.42 3.41
N GLU A 119 22.05 -13.12 3.36
CA GLU A 119 22.64 -12.12 4.26
C GLU A 119 22.00 -10.73 4.03
N LEU A 120 21.83 -10.32 2.77
CA LEU A 120 21.15 -9.07 2.42
C LEU A 120 19.73 -9.02 3.01
N LYS A 121 18.94 -10.09 2.86
CA LYS A 121 17.58 -10.20 3.40
C LYS A 121 17.59 -10.06 4.92
N GLN A 122 18.45 -10.79 5.62
CA GLN A 122 18.56 -10.73 7.08
C GLN A 122 18.94 -9.33 7.56
N ARG A 123 19.88 -8.67 6.86
CA ARG A 123 20.31 -7.29 7.16
C ARG A 123 19.17 -6.29 6.97
N ILE A 124 18.38 -6.42 5.90
CA ILE A 124 17.19 -5.57 5.66
C ILE A 124 16.15 -5.79 6.76
N LEU A 125 15.84 -7.04 7.14
CA LEU A 125 14.88 -7.34 8.20
C LEU A 125 15.34 -6.79 9.56
N ALA A 126 16.62 -6.96 9.90
CA ALA A 126 17.20 -6.38 11.11
C ALA A 126 17.14 -4.85 11.10
N PHE A 127 17.39 -4.22 9.94
CA PHE A 127 17.27 -2.78 9.79
C PHE A 127 15.82 -2.31 9.95
N ILE A 128 14.83 -3.03 9.39
CA ILE A 128 13.40 -2.73 9.57
C ILE A 128 13.04 -2.79 11.06
N ALA A 129 13.42 -3.86 11.76
CA ALA A 129 13.14 -4.02 13.19
C ALA A 129 13.77 -2.90 14.03
N PHE A 130 15.03 -2.54 13.74
CA PHE A 130 15.70 -1.41 14.39
C PHE A 130 15.02 -0.08 14.07
N PHE A 131 14.69 0.18 12.80
CA PHE A 131 14.03 1.40 12.36
C PHE A 131 12.69 1.57 13.06
N ASN A 132 11.85 0.53 13.07
CA ASN A 132 10.55 0.54 13.73
C ASN A 132 10.64 0.81 15.23
N ARG A 133 11.65 0.25 15.91
CA ARG A 133 11.84 0.44 17.35
C ARG A 133 12.39 1.82 17.70
N ALA A 134 13.36 2.33 16.94
CA ALA A 134 14.21 3.44 17.38
C ALA A 134 14.06 4.73 16.57
N LEU A 135 13.56 4.65 15.34
CA LEU A 135 13.57 5.77 14.38
C LEU A 135 12.21 6.08 13.76
N ALA A 136 11.25 5.17 13.88
CA ALA A 136 9.93 5.33 13.31
C ALA A 136 9.24 6.54 13.93
N LYS A 137 8.84 7.44 13.05
CA LYS A 137 8.07 8.63 13.36
C LYS A 137 7.23 8.95 12.12
N PRO A 138 6.07 9.60 12.28
CA PRO A 138 5.29 10.06 11.14
C PRO A 138 6.18 10.88 10.20
N PHE A 139 6.13 10.55 8.91
CA PHE A 139 6.81 11.34 7.90
C PHE A 139 6.10 12.69 7.78
N ARG A 140 6.85 13.79 7.91
CA ARG A 140 6.37 15.12 7.54
C ARG A 140 6.38 15.21 6.02
N TRP A 141 5.35 14.62 5.41
CA TRP A 141 5.15 14.63 3.97
C TRP A 141 4.33 15.85 3.60
N THR A 142 4.89 16.70 2.73
CA THR A 142 4.21 17.89 2.22
C THR A 142 4.19 17.83 0.69
N TYR A 143 3.00 17.88 0.10
CA TYR A 143 2.84 18.12 -1.33
C TYR A 143 2.56 19.61 -1.53
N ILE A 144 3.61 20.38 -1.84
CA ILE A 144 3.47 21.76 -2.35
C ILE A 144 3.78 21.70 -3.84
N GLY A 145 3.01 20.91 -4.59
CA GLY A 145 3.13 20.86 -6.04
C GLY A 145 2.54 22.13 -6.63
N LYS A 146 3.35 23.16 -6.86
CA LYS A 146 3.00 24.14 -7.90
C LYS A 146 3.30 23.45 -9.23
N PRO A 147 2.30 23.08 -10.05
CA PRO A 147 2.59 22.63 -11.41
C PRO A 147 3.39 23.74 -12.11
N LEU A 148 4.45 23.35 -12.83
CA LEU A 148 5.11 24.25 -13.76
C LEU A 148 4.06 24.61 -14.81
N VAL A 149 3.57 25.85 -14.77
CA VAL A 149 2.71 26.40 -15.80
C VAL A 149 3.63 26.76 -16.96
N ALA A 150 3.40 26.16 -18.13
CA ALA A 150 4.10 26.50 -19.38
C ALA A 150 3.59 27.85 -19.92
#